data_AF-A0A557SD54-F1
#
_entry.id   AF-A0A557SD54-F1
#
_cell.length_a   1.000
_cell.length_b   1.000
_cell.length_c   1.000
_cell.angle_alpha   90.00
_cell.angle_beta   90.00
_cell.angle_gamma   90.00
#
_symmetry.space_group_name_H-M   'P 1'
#
loop_
_entity.id
_entity.type
_entity.pdbx_description
1 polymer ?
#
loop_
_entity_poly.entity_id
_entity_poly.type
_entity_poly.pdbx_seq_one_letter_code
_entity_poly.pdbx_strand_id
1 'polypeptide(L)'
;MTLQKKLLALLVAIVATNTGCATTGAVQAVGTAVNIAMQLSGIKTDAGNKEQKGVEVPMRISAGKELNTTPSGQSLSLVVRVYQLRNGRAFGELPYPAASGDDAGKAVLGEDLVAVEDVVLIPGKNYDLTQKLTADSTTIGVVGLFRSPAQRRWKLTFDAVASQETGITVGAHACALTAGRGVVSGAQPADQSRTLSGVSCDG
;
A
#
# COMPACT_ATOMS: atom_id res chain seq x y z
N MET A 1 17.76 21.25 66.49
CA MET A 1 17.85 20.02 67.31
C MET A 1 17.19 18.93 66.47
N THR A 2 17.80 17.86 65.97
CA THR A 2 18.90 16.98 66.43
C THR A 2 19.34 16.19 65.17
N LEU A 3 20.50 16.37 64.54
CA LEU A 3 21.85 15.86 64.81
C LEU A 3 22.02 14.32 64.83
N GLN A 4 22.75 13.82 63.80
CA GLN A 4 23.66 12.64 63.78
C GLN A 4 23.02 11.24 63.92
N LYS A 5 23.53 10.10 63.41
CA LYS A 5 24.80 9.58 62.84
C LYS A 5 24.39 8.13 62.42
N LYS A 6 24.94 7.40 61.44
CA LYS A 6 26.31 6.85 61.37
C LYS A 6 26.35 5.74 60.27
N LEU A 7 27.46 5.73 59.51
CA LEU A 7 28.30 4.57 59.09
C LEU A 7 27.71 3.49 58.13
N LEU A 8 28.42 2.87 57.17
CA LEU A 8 29.86 2.69 56.91
C LEU A 8 30.09 2.07 55.49
N ALA A 9 31.16 2.50 54.79
CA ALA A 9 32.03 1.81 53.78
C ALA A 9 31.38 1.07 52.57
N LEU A 10 31.95 1.13 51.35
CA LEU A 10 33.30 0.69 51.00
C LEU A 10 33.75 1.27 49.65
N LEU A 11 34.91 1.93 49.65
CA LEU A 11 35.71 2.22 48.44
C LEU A 11 36.41 0.94 47.98
N VAL A 12 36.37 0.66 46.67
CA VAL A 12 37.43 -0.10 46.00
C VAL A 12 37.83 0.67 44.74
N ALA A 13 38.95 1.38 44.84
CA ALA A 13 39.70 1.89 43.70
C ALA A 13 40.64 0.78 43.23
N ILE A 14 40.57 0.41 41.96
CA ILE A 14 41.60 -0.44 41.32
C ILE A 14 42.44 0.47 40.43
N VAL A 15 43.60 0.82 40.97
CA VAL A 15 44.73 1.40 40.23
C VAL A 15 45.55 0.23 39.70
N ALA A 16 45.68 0.12 38.38
CA ALA A 16 46.66 -0.76 37.75
C ALA A 16 47.77 0.09 37.14
N THR A 17 48.94 0.07 37.78
CA THR A 17 50.19 0.59 37.23
C THR A 17 50.87 -0.50 36.42
N ASN A 18 51.11 -0.26 35.13
CA ASN A 18 52.11 -0.99 34.35
C ASN A 18 53.09 0.00 33.73
N THR A 19 54.27 0.11 34.33
CA THR A 19 55.50 0.61 33.72
C THR A 19 56.11 -0.48 32.85
N GLY A 20 56.17 -0.25 31.55
CA GLY A 20 56.94 -1.04 30.59
C GLY A 20 57.35 -0.15 29.41
N CYS A 21 58.65 -0.06 29.14
CA CYS A 21 59.27 0.90 28.23
C CYS A 21 59.63 0.24 26.89
N ALA A 22 59.30 0.95 25.79
CA ALA A 22 59.83 0.91 24.42
C ALA A 22 59.88 -0.42 23.63
N THR A 23 59.01 -0.55 22.63
CA THR A 23 59.41 -0.70 21.21
C THR A 23 58.34 -0.10 20.30
N THR A 24 58.80 0.46 19.18
CA THR A 24 58.09 1.26 18.19
C THR A 24 57.02 0.46 17.43
N GLY A 25 55.80 1.01 17.28
CA GLY A 25 54.85 0.55 16.26
C GLY A 25 53.37 0.69 16.64
N ALA A 26 52.62 1.37 15.76
CA ALA A 26 51.15 1.47 15.69
C ALA A 26 50.45 2.37 16.75
N VAL A 27 50.29 3.63 16.36
CA VAL A 27 49.42 4.64 16.98
C VAL A 27 47.96 4.19 16.90
N GLN A 28 47.29 4.02 18.05
CA GLN A 28 45.83 4.13 18.14
C GLN A 28 45.50 5.44 18.84
N ALA A 29 45.26 6.48 18.03
CA ALA A 29 44.80 7.77 18.51
C ALA A 29 43.28 7.73 18.72
N VAL A 30 42.87 8.07 19.95
CA VAL A 30 41.52 8.47 20.32
C VAL A 30 41.12 9.66 19.42
N GLY A 31 40.18 9.41 18.51
CA GLY A 31 39.88 10.32 17.41
C GLY A 31 38.95 11.47 17.79
N THR A 32 39.53 12.60 18.20
CA THR A 32 38.98 13.93 17.85
C THR A 32 40.07 14.70 17.12
N ALA A 33 40.13 14.52 15.80
CA ALA A 33 40.85 15.41 14.90
C ALA A 33 40.27 15.28 13.49
N VAL A 34 39.60 16.34 13.04
CA VAL A 34 39.18 16.50 11.65
C VAL A 34 40.44 16.65 10.81
N ASN A 35 40.73 15.65 9.98
CA ASN A 35 41.78 15.74 8.96
C ASN A 35 41.17 16.24 7.66
N ILE A 36 41.47 17.49 7.32
CA ILE A 36 41.31 18.04 5.97
C ILE A 36 42.54 17.60 5.18
N ALA A 37 42.43 16.54 4.37
CA ALA A 37 43.33 16.31 3.26
C ALA A 37 42.79 15.27 2.26
N MET A 38 42.81 15.67 0.99
CA MET A 38 42.90 14.84 -0.23
C MET A 38 41.66 14.05 -0.69
N GLN A 39 41.02 14.50 -1.80
CA GLN A 39 41.29 13.96 -3.14
C GLN A 39 40.39 14.60 -4.23
N LEU A 40 41.05 15.07 -5.30
CA LEU A 40 40.48 15.58 -6.56
C LEU A 40 40.00 14.44 -7.49
N SER A 41 39.43 13.38 -6.93
CA SER A 41 38.76 12.33 -7.70
C SER A 41 37.25 12.52 -7.55
N GLY A 42 36.62 12.89 -8.65
CA GLY A 42 35.18 13.09 -8.72
C GLY A 42 34.42 11.81 -8.40
N ILE A 43 33.99 11.65 -7.16
CA ILE A 43 32.83 10.85 -6.76
C ILE A 43 32.17 11.62 -5.62
N LYS A 44 31.16 12.42 -5.96
CA LYS A 44 30.14 12.75 -4.96
C LYS A 44 29.41 11.45 -4.71
N THR A 45 29.74 10.77 -3.61
CA THR A 45 28.83 9.78 -3.05
C THR A 45 27.68 10.58 -2.47
N ASP A 46 26.76 10.99 -3.34
CA ASP A 46 25.41 11.29 -2.94
C ASP A 46 24.85 9.95 -2.45
N ALA A 47 25.07 9.65 -1.16
CA ALA A 47 24.14 8.85 -0.38
C ALA A 47 22.85 9.66 -0.26
N GLY A 48 22.27 9.99 -1.41
CA GLY A 48 20.96 10.55 -1.54
C GLY A 48 20.06 9.56 -0.86
N ASN A 49 19.34 10.04 0.14
CA ASN A 49 18.05 9.51 0.49
C ASN A 49 17.36 9.19 -0.84
N LYS A 50 17.33 7.92 -1.25
CA LYS A 50 16.56 7.49 -2.42
C LYS A 50 15.14 7.76 -2.00
N GLU A 51 14.67 8.95 -2.32
CA GLU A 51 13.27 9.32 -2.26
C GLU A 51 12.56 8.17 -2.95
N GLN A 52 11.92 7.33 -2.15
CA GLN A 52 11.25 6.13 -2.63
C GLN A 52 10.11 6.64 -3.50
N LYS A 53 10.41 6.78 -4.79
CA LYS A 53 9.51 7.41 -5.74
C LYS A 53 8.30 6.48 -5.85
N GLY A 54 7.18 6.92 -5.30
CA GLY A 54 5.93 6.19 -5.37
C GLY A 54 5.56 5.85 -6.81
N VAL A 55 4.82 4.76 -6.99
CA VAL A 55 4.32 4.35 -8.30
C VAL A 55 3.01 5.07 -8.57
N GLU A 56 2.93 5.85 -9.65
CA GLU A 56 1.68 6.44 -10.10
C GLU A 56 1.07 5.55 -11.19
N VAL A 57 -0.16 5.08 -10.96
CA VAL A 57 -0.90 4.24 -11.92
C VAL A 57 -2.11 5.02 -12.44
N PRO A 58 -2.17 5.37 -13.73
CA PRO A 58 -3.35 6.00 -14.30
C PRO A 58 -4.50 4.99 -14.32
N MET A 59 -5.68 5.43 -13.89
CA MET A 59 -6.87 4.61 -13.78
C MET A 59 -8.07 5.31 -14.42
N ARG A 60 -8.85 4.57 -15.21
CA ARG A 60 -10.15 5.02 -15.71
C ARG A 60 -11.26 4.09 -15.25
N ILE A 61 -12.34 4.65 -14.72
CA ILE A 61 -13.55 3.92 -14.37
C ILE A 61 -14.69 4.38 -15.27
N SER A 62 -15.30 3.45 -16.00
CA SER A 62 -16.41 3.70 -16.92
C SER A 62 -17.71 3.14 -16.34
N ALA A 63 -18.66 4.02 -16.07
CA ALA A 63 -20.00 3.67 -15.63
C ALA A 63 -20.91 3.41 -16.83
N GLY A 64 -21.44 2.19 -16.93
CA GLY A 64 -22.46 1.84 -17.90
C GLY A 64 -23.72 2.71 -17.75
N LYS A 65 -24.52 2.82 -18.80
CA LYS A 65 -25.83 3.49 -18.72
C LYS A 65 -26.80 2.68 -17.86
N GLU A 66 -26.71 1.35 -17.95
CA GLU A 66 -27.36 0.40 -17.06
C GLU A 66 -26.40 0.11 -15.91
N LEU A 67 -26.43 0.94 -14.87
CA LEU A 67 -25.55 0.80 -13.69
C LEU A 67 -26.42 0.53 -12.47
N ASN A 68 -26.01 -0.44 -11.65
CA ASN A 68 -26.58 -0.71 -10.32
C ASN A 68 -28.12 -0.76 -10.33
N THR A 69 -28.68 -1.52 -11.27
CA THR A 69 -30.10 -1.42 -11.62
C THR A 69 -31.04 -2.04 -10.57
N THR A 70 -32.22 -1.46 -10.45
CA THR A 70 -33.36 -2.05 -9.72
C THR A 70 -33.99 -3.20 -10.52
N PRO A 71 -34.89 -4.01 -9.92
CA PRO A 71 -35.65 -5.02 -10.68
C PRO A 71 -36.56 -4.41 -11.76
N SER A 72 -36.93 -3.13 -11.62
CA SER A 72 -37.66 -2.38 -12.65
C SER A 72 -36.76 -1.80 -13.76
N GLY A 73 -35.45 -2.06 -13.73
CA GLY A 73 -34.48 -1.59 -14.71
C GLY A 73 -34.00 -0.15 -14.52
N GLN A 74 -34.35 0.50 -13.41
CA GLN A 74 -33.87 1.85 -13.13
C GLN A 74 -32.39 1.83 -12.75
N SER A 75 -31.56 2.59 -13.47
CA SER A 75 -30.15 2.76 -13.13
C SER A 75 -29.96 3.64 -11.90
N LEU A 76 -29.05 3.22 -11.02
CA LEU A 76 -28.67 3.95 -9.81
C LEU A 76 -27.18 4.29 -9.83
N SER A 77 -26.78 5.27 -9.03
CA SER A 77 -25.37 5.53 -8.76
C SER A 77 -24.72 4.33 -8.04
N LEU A 78 -23.41 4.20 -8.19
CA LEU A 78 -22.61 3.15 -7.55
C LEU A 78 -21.45 3.79 -6.81
N VAL A 79 -21.22 3.40 -5.55
CA VAL A 79 -19.94 3.68 -4.90
C VAL A 79 -18.95 2.61 -5.33
N VAL A 80 -17.83 3.04 -5.91
CA VAL A 80 -16.67 2.17 -6.15
C VAL A 80 -15.58 2.54 -5.18
N ARG A 81 -15.12 1.52 -4.45
CA ARG A 81 -14.04 1.63 -3.48
C ARG A 81 -12.75 1.11 -4.08
N VAL A 82 -11.73 1.95 -4.11
CA VAL A 82 -10.38 1.63 -4.60
C VAL A 82 -9.46 1.46 -3.40
N TYR A 83 -8.80 0.33 -3.33
CA TYR A 83 -7.91 -0.07 -2.24
C TYR A 83 -6.48 -0.06 -2.74
N GLN A 84 -5.60 0.55 -1.98
CA GLN A 84 -4.15 0.35 -2.12
C GLN A 84 -3.72 -0.67 -1.07
N LEU A 85 -3.05 -1.73 -1.53
CA LEU A 85 -2.78 -2.91 -0.72
C LEU A 85 -1.30 -3.31 -0.82
N ARG A 86 -0.73 -3.73 0.30
CA ARG A 86 0.61 -4.34 0.34
C ARG A 86 0.67 -5.58 -0.55
N ASN A 87 -0.38 -6.40 -0.49
CA ASN A 87 -0.59 -7.56 -1.36
C ASN A 87 -2.11 -7.88 -1.49
N GLY A 88 -2.47 -8.73 -2.47
CA GLY A 88 -3.87 -9.06 -2.77
C GLY A 88 -4.50 -10.24 -2.01
N ARG A 89 -3.78 -10.92 -1.10
CA ARG A 89 -4.25 -12.18 -0.50
C ARG A 89 -5.49 -12.01 0.36
N ALA A 90 -5.44 -11.14 1.38
CA ALA A 90 -6.58 -10.89 2.26
C ALA A 90 -7.79 -10.30 1.49
N PHE A 91 -7.52 -9.46 0.49
CA PHE A 91 -8.55 -8.89 -0.37
C PHE A 91 -9.25 -9.94 -1.24
N GLY A 92 -8.52 -10.95 -1.71
CA GLY A 92 -9.07 -12.10 -2.44
C GLY A 92 -10.15 -12.85 -1.66
N GLU A 93 -9.99 -12.93 -0.34
CA GLU A 93 -10.93 -13.58 0.59
C GLU A 93 -11.94 -12.62 1.22
N LEU A 94 -11.80 -11.30 1.01
CA LEU A 94 -12.68 -10.29 1.59
C LEU A 94 -14.15 -10.56 1.19
N PRO A 95 -15.05 -10.82 2.15
CA PRO A 95 -16.45 -11.08 1.86
C PRO A 95 -17.19 -9.77 1.57
N TYR A 96 -18.26 -9.84 0.76
CA TYR A 96 -19.01 -8.66 0.33
C TYR A 96 -19.52 -7.80 1.50
N PRO A 97 -20.15 -8.36 2.57
CA PRO A 97 -20.65 -7.56 3.68
C PRO A 97 -19.55 -6.76 4.41
N ALA A 98 -18.33 -7.31 4.49
CA ALA A 98 -17.20 -6.57 5.07
C ALA A 98 -16.72 -5.47 4.11
N ALA A 99 -16.61 -5.76 2.81
CA ALA A 99 -16.20 -4.78 1.81
C ALA A 99 -17.17 -3.59 1.68
N SER A 100 -18.48 -3.85 1.84
CA SER A 100 -19.55 -2.85 1.79
C SER A 100 -19.83 -2.17 3.13
N GLY A 101 -19.17 -2.59 4.20
CA GLY A 101 -19.27 -1.95 5.51
C GLY A 101 -18.55 -0.60 5.55
N ASP A 102 -18.87 0.18 6.58
CA ASP A 102 -18.29 1.50 6.82
C ASP A 102 -16.79 1.44 7.13
N ASP A 103 -16.31 0.32 7.69
CA ASP A 103 -14.91 0.11 8.00
C ASP A 103 -14.08 -0.30 6.77
N ALA A 104 -14.71 -0.49 5.61
CA ALA A 104 -14.07 -0.97 4.38
C ALA A 104 -13.36 -2.33 4.54
N GLY A 105 -13.85 -3.19 5.44
CA GLY A 105 -13.25 -4.49 5.68
C GLY A 105 -11.88 -4.42 6.34
N LYS A 106 -11.56 -3.31 7.03
CA LYS A 106 -10.32 -3.13 7.80
C LYS A 106 -10.03 -4.30 8.72
N ALA A 107 -11.05 -4.87 9.36
CA ALA A 107 -10.88 -6.04 10.23
C ALA A 107 -10.32 -7.28 9.51
N VAL A 108 -10.63 -7.45 8.22
CA VAL A 108 -10.14 -8.58 7.39
C VAL A 108 -8.81 -8.25 6.72
N LEU A 109 -8.64 -7.02 6.24
CA LEU A 109 -7.46 -6.60 5.50
C LEU A 109 -6.25 -6.33 6.42
N GLY A 110 -6.49 -5.89 7.66
CA GLY A 110 -5.44 -5.65 8.64
C GLY A 110 -4.32 -4.75 8.11
N GLU A 111 -3.08 -5.19 8.29
CA GLU A 111 -1.88 -4.45 7.88
C GLU A 111 -1.67 -4.40 6.36
N ASP A 112 -2.37 -5.24 5.59
CA ASP A 112 -2.29 -5.22 4.12
C ASP A 112 -2.98 -3.99 3.54
N LEU A 113 -3.89 -3.35 4.30
CA LEU A 113 -4.55 -2.13 3.86
C LEU A 113 -3.66 -0.90 4.04
N VAL A 114 -3.31 -0.26 2.93
CA VAL A 114 -2.51 0.98 2.92
C VAL A 114 -3.43 2.20 2.85
N ALA A 115 -4.35 2.21 1.89
CA ALA A 115 -5.29 3.33 1.69
C ALA A 115 -6.59 2.86 1.05
N VAL A 116 -7.64 3.68 1.22
CA VAL A 116 -8.96 3.50 0.61
C VAL A 116 -9.44 4.84 0.05
N GLU A 117 -9.95 4.84 -1.17
CA GLU A 117 -10.59 5.96 -1.83
C GLU A 117 -11.97 5.52 -2.36
N ASP A 118 -13.02 6.31 -2.09
CA ASP A 118 -14.37 6.06 -2.59
C ASP A 118 -14.72 7.02 -3.74
N VAL A 119 -15.26 6.47 -4.82
CA VAL A 119 -15.67 7.21 -6.02
C VAL A 119 -17.14 6.95 -6.29
N VAL A 120 -17.95 8.01 -6.34
CA VAL A 120 -19.37 7.89 -6.69
C VAL A 120 -19.54 7.95 -8.21
N LEU A 121 -19.94 6.82 -8.78
CA LEU A 121 -20.23 6.69 -10.21
C LEU A 121 -21.67 7.07 -10.51
N ILE A 122 -21.84 7.95 -11.49
CA ILE A 122 -23.12 8.33 -12.09
C ILE A 122 -23.29 7.52 -13.39
N PRO A 123 -24.47 6.94 -13.66
CA PRO A 123 -24.71 6.17 -14.88
C PRO A 123 -24.28 6.92 -16.16
N GLY A 124 -23.54 6.23 -17.04
CA GLY A 124 -23.07 6.75 -18.32
C GLY A 124 -21.87 7.72 -18.25
N LYS A 125 -21.25 7.93 -17.08
CA LYS A 125 -20.07 8.80 -16.92
C LYS A 125 -18.76 8.02 -16.90
N ASN A 126 -17.66 8.74 -17.15
CA ASN A 126 -16.29 8.23 -17.02
C ASN A 126 -15.54 9.05 -15.98
N TYR A 127 -14.64 8.40 -15.27
CA TYR A 127 -13.85 8.96 -14.19
C TYR A 127 -12.39 8.63 -14.43
N ASP A 128 -11.54 9.65 -14.45
CA ASP A 128 -10.08 9.50 -14.57
C ASP A 128 -9.44 9.83 -13.23
N LEU A 129 -8.60 8.92 -12.77
CA LEU A 129 -7.94 8.94 -11.46
C LEU A 129 -6.46 8.60 -11.65
N THR A 130 -5.63 9.01 -10.71
CA THR A 130 -4.24 8.57 -10.62
C THR A 130 -4.01 7.98 -9.25
N GLN A 131 -3.80 6.67 -9.21
CA GLN A 131 -3.49 5.98 -7.97
C GLN A 131 -2.00 6.17 -7.64
N LYS A 132 -1.74 6.96 -6.60
CA LYS A 132 -0.39 7.23 -6.10
C LYS A 132 -0.07 6.24 -5.00
N LEU A 133 0.72 5.22 -5.32
CA LEU A 133 1.09 4.17 -4.39
C LEU A 133 2.36 4.55 -3.65
N THR A 134 2.35 4.34 -2.34
CA THR A 134 3.56 4.30 -1.53
C THR A 134 4.41 3.09 -1.91
N ALA A 135 5.71 3.12 -1.57
CA ALA A 135 6.66 2.08 -1.97
C ALA A 135 6.35 0.68 -1.41
N ASP A 136 5.46 0.59 -0.43
CA ASP A 136 5.03 -0.63 0.22
C ASP A 136 3.67 -1.15 -0.26
N SER A 137 3.02 -0.46 -1.20
CA SER A 137 1.81 -0.91 -1.90
C SER A 137 2.16 -1.46 -3.28
N THR A 138 1.71 -2.68 -3.58
CA THR A 138 1.98 -3.33 -4.88
C THR A 138 0.70 -3.72 -5.62
N THR A 139 -0.44 -3.62 -4.94
CA THR A 139 -1.72 -4.15 -5.42
C THR A 139 -2.80 -3.08 -5.35
N ILE A 140 -3.61 -2.99 -6.40
CA ILE A 140 -4.84 -2.18 -6.41
C ILE A 140 -6.03 -3.13 -6.37
N GLY A 141 -6.85 -3.02 -5.32
CA GLY A 141 -8.16 -3.68 -5.23
C GLY A 141 -9.27 -2.72 -5.65
N VAL A 142 -10.31 -3.22 -6.30
CA VAL A 142 -11.49 -2.43 -6.69
C VAL A 142 -12.75 -3.19 -6.29
N VAL A 143 -13.66 -2.52 -5.60
CA VAL A 143 -14.95 -3.08 -5.17
C VAL A 143 -16.07 -2.18 -5.65
N GLY A 144 -17.08 -2.75 -6.31
CA GLY A 144 -18.34 -2.07 -6.59
C GLY A 144 -19.37 -2.41 -5.52
N LEU A 145 -19.90 -1.39 -4.83
CA LEU A 145 -20.92 -1.53 -3.78
C LEU A 145 -22.32 -1.61 -4.39
N PHE A 146 -22.58 -2.65 -5.19
CA PHE A 146 -23.86 -2.88 -5.86
C PHE A 146 -24.98 -3.18 -4.87
N ARG A 147 -26.23 -2.82 -5.19
CA ARG A 147 -27.38 -3.22 -4.37
C ARG A 147 -27.53 -4.74 -4.31
N SER A 148 -27.24 -5.41 -5.43
CA SER A 148 -27.30 -6.85 -5.60
C SER A 148 -26.18 -7.28 -6.53
N PRO A 149 -24.99 -7.63 -6.00
CA PRO A 149 -23.83 -7.96 -6.80
C PRO A 149 -23.95 -9.36 -7.43
N ALA A 150 -23.54 -9.50 -8.70
CA ALA A 150 -23.32 -10.83 -9.27
C ALA A 150 -22.19 -11.56 -8.53
N GLN A 151 -22.36 -12.87 -8.33
CA GLN A 151 -21.40 -13.68 -7.57
C GLN A 151 -19.98 -13.56 -8.14
N ARG A 152 -19.02 -13.19 -7.28
CA ARG A 152 -17.59 -13.02 -7.62
C ARG A 152 -17.29 -11.95 -8.69
N ARG A 153 -18.29 -11.18 -9.15
CA ARG A 153 -18.14 -10.16 -10.19
C ARG A 153 -18.02 -8.73 -9.65
N TRP A 154 -18.14 -8.55 -8.34
CA TRP A 154 -18.19 -7.25 -7.68
C TRP A 154 -16.83 -6.70 -7.25
N LYS A 155 -15.76 -7.51 -7.33
CA LYS A 155 -14.39 -7.09 -7.03
C LYS A 155 -13.38 -7.49 -8.09
N LEU A 156 -12.35 -6.67 -8.24
CA LEU A 156 -11.19 -6.91 -9.10
C LEU A 156 -9.90 -6.62 -8.32
N THR A 157 -8.81 -7.24 -8.74
CA THR A 157 -7.48 -7.01 -8.19
C THR A 157 -6.47 -6.91 -9.31
N PHE A 158 -5.61 -5.91 -9.24
CA PHE A 158 -4.59 -5.62 -10.24
C PHE A 158 -3.20 -5.57 -9.59
N ASP A 159 -2.20 -6.09 -10.30
CA ASP A 159 -0.80 -5.80 -10.01
C ASP A 159 -0.52 -4.36 -10.43
N ALA A 160 -0.24 -3.49 -9.46
CA ALA A 160 -0.11 -2.07 -9.70
C ALA A 160 1.19 -1.74 -10.44
N VAL A 161 2.28 -2.44 -10.13
CA VAL A 161 3.60 -2.22 -10.73
C VAL A 161 3.58 -2.67 -12.19
N ALA A 162 3.06 -3.86 -12.46
CA ALA A 162 2.92 -4.36 -13.83
C ALA A 162 1.88 -3.59 -14.67
N SER A 163 0.97 -2.86 -14.01
CA SER A 163 -0.03 -2.00 -14.67
C SER A 163 0.40 -0.54 -14.81
N GLN A 164 1.55 -0.13 -14.28
CA GLN A 164 1.98 1.27 -14.23
C GLN A 164 1.93 1.96 -15.60
N GLU A 165 2.56 1.34 -16.60
CA GLU A 165 2.67 1.91 -17.96
C GLU A 165 1.37 1.79 -18.75
N THR A 166 0.66 0.66 -18.60
CA THR A 166 -0.57 0.41 -19.36
C THR A 166 -1.79 1.13 -18.80
N GLY A 167 -1.74 1.48 -17.52
CA GLY A 167 -2.87 1.92 -16.73
C GLY A 167 -3.90 0.83 -16.47
N ILE A 168 -4.81 1.13 -15.56
CA ILE A 168 -5.95 0.27 -15.24
C ILE A 168 -7.21 0.88 -15.86
N THR A 169 -8.07 0.04 -16.46
CA THR A 169 -9.44 0.48 -16.75
C THR A 169 -10.45 -0.49 -16.19
N VAL A 170 -11.47 0.05 -15.53
CA VAL A 170 -12.56 -0.73 -14.94
C VAL A 170 -13.88 -0.30 -15.57
N GLY A 171 -14.67 -1.26 -16.02
CA GLY A 171 -16.07 -1.05 -16.36
C GLY A 171 -16.97 -1.43 -15.17
N ALA A 172 -18.03 -0.68 -14.94
CA ALA A 172 -19.11 -1.06 -14.03
C ALA A 172 -20.42 -1.10 -14.81
N HIS A 173 -21.12 -2.23 -14.79
CA HIS A 173 -22.35 -2.42 -15.54
C HIS A 173 -23.29 -3.37 -14.80
N ALA A 174 -24.58 -3.01 -14.75
CA ALA A 174 -25.63 -3.69 -14.00
C ALA A 174 -25.17 -4.01 -12.56
N CYS A 175 -24.78 -5.25 -12.27
CA CYS A 175 -24.36 -5.74 -10.97
C CYS A 175 -22.90 -6.24 -10.92
N ALA A 176 -22.08 -5.89 -11.92
CA ALA A 176 -20.74 -6.45 -12.10
C ALA A 176 -19.70 -5.40 -12.49
N LEU A 177 -18.45 -5.68 -12.14
CA LEU A 177 -17.26 -5.02 -12.65
C LEU A 177 -16.63 -5.84 -13.80
N THR A 178 -15.92 -5.14 -14.67
CA THR A 178 -15.03 -5.72 -15.68
C THR A 178 -13.68 -5.02 -15.70
N ALA A 179 -12.62 -5.79 -15.98
CA ALA A 179 -11.28 -5.28 -16.25
C ALA A 179 -11.12 -5.02 -17.75
N GLY A 180 -10.58 -3.87 -18.12
CA GLY A 180 -10.21 -3.51 -19.50
C GLY A 180 -8.69 -3.53 -19.72
N ARG A 181 -7.97 -2.48 -19.33
CA ARG A 181 -6.50 -2.48 -19.24
C ARG A 181 -6.03 -2.81 -17.82
N GLY A 182 -4.76 -3.18 -17.70
CA GLY A 182 -4.11 -3.59 -16.47
C GLY A 182 -3.91 -5.11 -16.37
N VAL A 183 -2.98 -5.48 -15.51
CA VAL A 183 -2.62 -6.87 -15.18
C VAL A 183 -3.47 -7.34 -14.01
N VAL A 184 -4.47 -8.19 -14.30
CA VAL A 184 -5.34 -8.78 -13.27
C VAL A 184 -4.56 -9.83 -12.48
N SER A 185 -4.59 -9.75 -11.14
CA SER A 185 -3.81 -10.59 -10.24
C SER A 185 -4.64 -11.33 -9.17
N GLY A 186 -5.97 -11.21 -9.23
CA GLY A 186 -6.88 -11.82 -8.26
C GLY A 186 -7.21 -13.31 -8.51
N ALA A 187 -7.98 -13.91 -7.61
CA ALA A 187 -8.42 -15.32 -7.68
C ALA A 187 -9.41 -15.62 -8.83
N GLN A 188 -9.86 -14.60 -9.57
CA GLN A 188 -10.71 -14.79 -10.74
C GLN A 188 -9.87 -14.90 -12.01
N PRO A 189 -10.16 -15.87 -12.89
CA PRO A 189 -9.54 -15.92 -14.21
C PRO A 189 -9.66 -14.57 -14.93
N ALA A 190 -8.56 -14.15 -15.57
CA ALA A 190 -8.48 -12.83 -16.19
C ALA A 190 -9.46 -12.68 -17.36
N ASP A 191 -9.74 -13.75 -18.10
CA ASP A 191 -10.73 -13.81 -19.17
C ASP A 191 -12.15 -13.54 -18.65
N GLN A 192 -12.55 -14.20 -17.56
CA GLN A 192 -13.85 -13.98 -16.92
C GLN A 192 -13.99 -12.56 -16.38
N SER A 193 -12.91 -12.03 -15.81
CA SER A 193 -12.85 -10.65 -15.29
C SER A 193 -13.02 -9.61 -16.40
N ARG A 194 -12.79 -9.95 -17.67
CA ARG A 194 -12.81 -9.01 -18.81
C ARG A 194 -14.14 -9.00 -19.58
N THR A 195 -15.07 -9.91 -19.28
CA THR A 195 -16.33 -10.05 -20.03
C THR A 195 -17.56 -10.03 -19.12
N LEU A 196 -18.67 -9.45 -19.57
CA LEU A 196 -19.97 -9.57 -18.89
C LEU A 196 -20.73 -10.86 -19.25
N SER A 197 -20.18 -11.71 -20.12
CA SER A 197 -20.79 -13.00 -20.44
C SER A 197 -21.03 -13.84 -19.18
N GLY A 198 -22.25 -14.35 -19.04
CA GLY A 198 -22.65 -15.17 -17.88
C GLY A 198 -22.90 -14.39 -16.59
N VAL A 199 -22.83 -13.05 -16.60
CA VAL A 199 -23.25 -12.24 -15.46
C VAL A 199 -24.78 -12.30 -15.35
N SER A 200 -25.26 -12.75 -14.19
CA SER A 200 -26.67 -12.66 -13.79
C SER A 200 -26.78 -11.80 -12.55
N CYS A 201 -27.70 -10.84 -12.56
CA CYS A 201 -28.01 -10.03 -11.40
C CYS A 201 -29.19 -10.66 -10.69
N ASP A 202 -28.99 -11.12 -9.46
CA ASP A 202 -30.09 -11.65 -8.65
C ASP A 202 -30.96 -10.46 -8.23
N GLY A 203 -32.12 -10.33 -8.87
CA GLY A 203 -33.04 -9.18 -8.73
C GLY A 203 -33.75 -9.15 -7.39
#